data_AF-A0A800BPT1-F1
#
_entry.id   AF-A0A800BPT1-F1
#
_cell.length_a   1.000
_cell.length_b   1.000
_cell.length_c   1.000
_cell.angle_alpha   90.00
_cell.angle_beta   90.00
_cell.angle_gamma   90.00
#
_symmetry.space_group_name_H-M   'P 1'
#
loop_
_entity.id
_entity.type
_entity.pdbx_description
1 polymer ?
#
loop_
_entity_poly.entity_id
_entity_poly.type
_entity_poly.pdbx_seq_one_letter_code
_entity_poly.pdbx_strand_id
1 'polypeptide(L)'
;MRTDLCFLWGIFSKEMTGFQGKYGIVLLMVVLLVLLILSCARRKEMYPSLDKIITNAWKGYKILFINENGRVIRPSNNYDTVSEGQAYAMLMAVWMDDRETFERIYKWAEGHLSRKERFGDNLLAWHWDVKKGILDWNSASDADQDYALALILAYENWGNRDYFEKAKSVLNDILRLETAVASDKMRYLLPGTWGDINGTYVINPSYFSP
;
A
#
# COMPACT_ATOMS: atom_id res chain seq x y z
N MET A 1 56.44 9.16 3.94
CA MET A 1 56.93 8.74 5.28
C MET A 1 56.19 7.45 5.64
N ARG A 2 56.75 6.31 5.26
CA ARG A 2 56.25 4.97 5.59
C ARG A 2 56.92 4.59 6.91
N THR A 3 56.15 4.50 7.99
CA THR A 3 56.63 3.95 9.26
C THR A 3 56.45 2.43 9.25
N ASP A 4 57.51 1.78 9.71
CA ASP A 4 57.83 0.36 9.55
C ASP A 4 56.85 -0.61 10.23
N LEU A 5 56.08 -1.34 9.41
CA LEU A 5 55.36 -2.56 9.81
C LEU A 5 56.30 -3.76 10.07
N CYS A 6 57.60 -3.65 9.76
CA CYS A 6 58.56 -4.74 9.95
C CYS A 6 59.09 -4.86 11.40
N PHE A 7 59.00 -3.80 12.22
CA PHE A 7 59.56 -3.84 13.57
C PHE A 7 58.65 -4.55 14.60
N LEU A 8 57.33 -4.51 14.38
CA LEU A 8 56.34 -5.19 15.24
C LEU A 8 56.32 -6.73 15.03
N TRP A 9 56.75 -7.22 13.88
CA TRP A 9 56.80 -8.66 13.59
C TRP A 9 57.99 -9.36 14.27
N GLY A 10 59.08 -8.63 14.55
CA GLY A 10 60.26 -9.17 15.23
C GLY A 10 60.11 -9.37 16.75
N ILE A 11 59.24 -8.57 17.39
CA ILE A 11 58.97 -8.69 18.83
C ILE A 11 57.94 -9.81 19.08
N PHE A 12 56.93 -9.94 18.20
CA PHE A 12 55.92 -10.99 18.31
C PHE A 12 56.48 -12.42 18.08
N SER A 13 57.55 -12.57 17.29
CA SER A 13 58.13 -13.89 17.00
C SER A 13 58.99 -14.46 18.13
N LYS A 14 59.55 -13.61 19.00
CA LYS A 14 60.40 -14.04 20.12
C LYS A 14 59.62 -14.47 21.37
N GLU A 15 58.39 -14.00 21.58
CA GLU A 15 57.57 -14.41 22.72
C GLU A 15 56.75 -15.69 22.46
N MET A 16 56.56 -16.10 21.19
CA MET A 16 55.80 -17.31 20.85
C MET A 16 56.62 -18.60 20.87
N THR A 17 57.95 -18.54 21.02
CA THR A 17 58.80 -19.75 21.03
C THR A 17 58.74 -20.52 22.36
N GLY A 18 58.14 -19.94 23.41
CA GLY A 18 57.94 -20.60 24.71
C GLY A 18 56.64 -21.40 24.87
N PHE A 19 55.73 -21.35 23.89
CA PHE A 19 54.39 -21.94 24.01
C PHE A 19 54.23 -23.30 23.30
N GLN A 20 55.31 -24.10 23.23
CA GLN A 20 55.29 -25.46 22.69
C GLN A 20 54.80 -26.49 23.72
N GLY A 21 53.57 -26.33 24.20
CA GLY A 21 52.92 -27.27 25.10
C GLY A 21 51.41 -27.34 24.83
N LYS A 22 50.75 -28.42 25.29
CA LYS A 22 49.30 -28.67 25.12
C LYS A 22 48.42 -27.42 25.38
N TYR A 23 48.86 -26.54 26.27
CA TYR A 23 48.16 -25.29 26.63
C TYR A 23 48.15 -24.21 25.54
N GLY A 24 49.17 -24.13 24.67
CA GLY A 24 49.21 -23.16 23.57
C GLY A 24 48.23 -23.47 22.45
N ILE A 25 48.08 -24.76 22.15
CA ILE A 25 47.08 -25.25 21.18
C ILE A 25 45.67 -25.00 21.73
N VAL A 26 45.43 -25.26 23.02
CA VAL A 26 44.15 -25.00 23.67
C VAL A 26 43.81 -23.52 23.66
N LEU A 27 44.76 -22.63 23.97
CA LEU A 27 44.54 -21.18 23.93
C LEU A 27 44.22 -20.70 22.51
N LEU A 28 44.96 -21.17 21.50
CA LEU A 28 44.70 -20.84 20.09
C LEU A 28 43.31 -21.33 19.64
N MET A 29 42.91 -22.54 20.05
CA MET A 29 41.59 -23.09 19.75
C MET A 29 40.46 -22.28 20.42
N VAL A 30 40.66 -21.84 21.67
CA VAL A 30 39.69 -20.99 22.38
C VAL A 30 39.57 -19.62 21.69
N VAL A 31 40.69 -19.00 21.30
CA VAL A 31 40.68 -17.72 20.58
C VAL A 31 39.99 -17.86 19.22
N LEU A 32 40.29 -18.91 18.46
CA LEU A 32 39.63 -19.19 17.18
C LEU A 32 38.14 -19.47 17.35
N LEU A 33 37.74 -20.21 18.39
CA LEU A 33 36.34 -20.48 18.72
C LEU A 33 35.59 -19.21 19.12
N VAL A 34 36.21 -18.33 19.92
CA VAL A 34 35.64 -17.02 20.28
C VAL A 34 35.50 -16.13 19.04
N LEU A 35 36.50 -16.11 18.14
CA LEU A 35 36.42 -15.38 16.88
C LEU A 35 35.34 -15.94 15.94
N LEU A 36 35.16 -17.27 15.89
CA LEU A 36 34.09 -17.94 15.15
C LEU A 36 32.70 -17.64 15.74
N ILE A 37 32.56 -17.62 17.06
CA ILE A 37 31.32 -17.26 17.75
C ILE A 37 30.99 -15.78 17.50
N LEU A 38 31.97 -14.88 17.57
CA LEU A 38 31.80 -13.45 17.26
C LEU A 38 31.48 -13.20 15.78
N SER A 39 32.02 -14.01 14.87
CA SER A 39 31.72 -13.96 13.44
C SER A 39 30.33 -14.49 13.11
N CYS A 40 29.87 -15.55 13.79
CA CYS A 40 28.50 -16.05 13.66
C CYS A 40 27.47 -15.14 14.33
N ALA A 41 27.82 -14.43 15.40
CA ALA A 41 26.92 -13.53 16.13
C ALA A 41 26.64 -12.21 15.40
N ARG A 42 27.32 -11.91 14.29
CA ARG A 42 27.15 -10.67 13.51
C ARG A 42 26.66 -10.91 12.09
N ARG A 43 25.59 -11.69 11.93
CA ARG A 43 24.64 -11.51 10.82
C ARG A 43 23.35 -10.91 11.36
N LYS A 44 23.39 -9.62 11.68
CA LYS A 44 22.18 -8.81 11.84
C LYS A 44 21.61 -8.59 10.44
N GLU A 45 20.32 -8.86 10.26
CA GLU A 45 19.60 -8.95 8.98
C GLU A 45 20.08 -7.95 7.92
N MET A 46 20.45 -8.46 6.74
CA MET A 46 20.90 -7.65 5.60
C MET A 46 19.75 -6.88 4.93
N TYR A 47 18.51 -7.16 5.32
CA TYR A 47 17.30 -6.55 4.77
C TYR A 47 16.56 -5.76 5.86
N PRO A 48 15.94 -4.62 5.53
CA PRO A 48 15.03 -3.94 6.45
C PRO A 48 13.90 -4.90 6.86
N SER A 49 13.38 -4.73 8.08
CA SER A 49 12.18 -5.47 8.50
C SER A 49 11.01 -5.19 7.55
N LEU A 50 10.10 -6.15 7.41
CA LEU A 50 8.90 -6.01 6.58
C LEU A 50 8.12 -4.74 6.93
N ASP A 51 7.93 -4.46 8.22
CA ASP A 51 7.26 -3.25 8.70
C ASP A 51 7.94 -1.97 8.21
N LYS A 52 9.28 -1.96 8.18
CA LYS A 52 10.05 -0.81 7.69
C LYS A 52 9.90 -0.64 6.18
N ILE A 53 9.83 -1.74 5.43
CA ILE A 53 9.58 -1.70 3.98
C ILE A 53 8.19 -1.14 3.70
N ILE A 54 7.16 -1.69 4.33
CA ILE A 54 5.77 -1.27 4.16
C ILE A 54 5.58 0.20 4.59
N THR A 55 6.11 0.58 5.76
CA THR A 55 6.03 1.96 6.25
C THR A 55 6.71 2.94 5.30
N ASN A 56 7.88 2.60 4.76
CA ASN A 56 8.58 3.47 3.81
C ASN A 56 7.86 3.53 2.46
N ALA A 57 7.28 2.42 2.00
CA ALA A 57 6.48 2.39 0.79
C ALA A 57 5.24 3.30 0.91
N TRP A 58 4.51 3.22 2.02
CA TRP A 58 3.36 4.11 2.28
C TRP A 58 3.77 5.58 2.33
N LYS A 59 4.88 5.91 3.02
CA LYS A 59 5.42 7.28 3.04
C LYS A 59 5.78 7.78 1.65
N GLY A 60 6.46 6.96 0.85
CA GLY A 60 6.80 7.29 -0.53
C GLY A 60 5.57 7.50 -1.39
N TYR A 61 4.58 6.62 -1.27
CA TYR A 61 3.31 6.73 -2.00
C TYR A 61 2.61 8.05 -1.69
N LYS A 62 2.48 8.41 -0.40
CA LYS A 62 1.89 9.70 -0.01
C LYS A 62 2.59 10.89 -0.64
N ILE A 63 3.93 10.93 -0.59
CA ILE A 63 4.72 12.04 -1.14
C ILE A 63 4.54 12.17 -2.66
N LEU A 64 4.48 11.04 -3.37
CA LEU A 64 4.47 11.03 -4.84
C LEU A 64 3.07 11.20 -5.44
N PHE A 65 2.05 10.70 -4.75
CA PHE A 65 0.73 10.52 -5.34
C PHE A 65 -0.40 11.22 -4.58
N ILE A 66 -0.24 11.60 -3.30
CA ILE A 66 -1.32 12.25 -2.54
C ILE A 66 -0.95 13.71 -2.28
N ASN A 67 -1.75 14.65 -2.77
CA ASN A 67 -1.57 16.05 -2.44
C ASN A 67 -2.07 16.39 -1.03
N GLU A 68 -1.78 17.62 -0.58
CA GLU A 68 -2.13 18.10 0.77
C GLU A 68 -3.63 18.01 1.07
N ASN A 69 -4.49 18.12 0.05
CA ASN A 69 -5.94 18.07 0.19
C ASN A 69 -6.52 16.64 0.19
N GLY A 70 -5.70 15.60 0.02
CA GLY A 70 -6.14 14.20 -0.05
C GLY A 70 -6.48 13.71 -1.46
N ARG A 71 -6.17 14.50 -2.49
CA ARG A 71 -6.32 14.07 -3.89
C ARG A 71 -5.17 13.17 -4.30
N VAL A 72 -5.50 12.02 -4.83
CA VAL A 72 -4.60 11.09 -5.51
C VAL A 72 -4.42 11.56 -6.95
N ILE A 73 -3.19 11.88 -7.31
CA ILE A 73 -2.80 12.35 -8.64
C ILE A 73 -2.08 11.25 -9.40
N ARG A 74 -2.23 11.24 -10.73
CA ARG A 74 -1.45 10.39 -11.63
C ARG A 74 -0.46 11.23 -12.44
N PRO A 75 0.81 11.38 -12.00
CA PRO A 75 1.80 12.22 -12.69
C PRO A 75 2.02 11.84 -14.16
N SER A 76 1.90 10.56 -14.49
CA SER A 76 1.99 10.04 -15.87
C SER A 76 0.78 10.36 -16.75
N ASN A 77 -0.32 10.84 -16.17
CA ASN A 77 -1.61 11.04 -16.84
C ASN A 77 -2.07 12.49 -16.67
N ASN A 78 -1.18 13.45 -16.95
CA ASN A 78 -1.44 14.89 -16.82
C ASN A 78 -1.95 15.30 -15.43
N TYR A 79 -1.57 14.55 -14.39
CA TYR A 79 -2.01 14.79 -13.02
C TYR A 79 -3.53 14.75 -12.86
N ASP A 80 -4.23 13.93 -13.64
CA ASP A 80 -5.65 13.64 -13.43
C ASP A 80 -5.86 12.75 -12.18
N THR A 81 -7.12 12.51 -11.85
CA THR A 81 -7.55 11.60 -10.78
C THR A 81 -8.60 10.66 -11.30
N VAL A 82 -8.51 9.40 -10.87
CA VAL A 82 -9.55 8.41 -11.07
C VAL A 82 -10.07 7.91 -9.72
N SER A 83 -11.34 7.50 -9.66
CA SER A 83 -11.95 6.95 -8.44
C SER A 83 -11.14 5.77 -7.89
N GLU A 84 -10.62 4.91 -8.77
CA GLU A 84 -9.76 3.76 -8.43
C GLU A 84 -8.56 4.19 -7.56
N GLY A 85 -7.87 5.26 -7.97
CA GLY A 85 -6.73 5.78 -7.22
C GLY A 85 -7.12 6.29 -5.84
N GLN A 86 -8.27 6.97 -5.72
CA GLN A 86 -8.79 7.40 -4.41
C GLN A 86 -9.11 6.19 -3.52
N ALA A 87 -9.82 5.19 -4.05
CA ALA A 87 -10.24 4.01 -3.31
C ALA A 87 -9.04 3.20 -2.79
N TYR A 88 -8.04 2.93 -3.64
CA TYR A 88 -6.80 2.28 -3.22
C TYR A 88 -6.06 3.06 -2.13
N ALA A 89 -5.98 4.38 -2.24
CA ALA A 89 -5.33 5.20 -1.23
C ALA A 89 -6.09 5.18 0.11
N MET A 90 -7.42 5.07 0.09
CA MET A 90 -8.22 4.86 1.29
C MET A 90 -7.95 3.49 1.92
N LEU A 91 -7.92 2.41 1.14
CA LEU A 91 -7.56 1.06 1.62
C LEU A 91 -6.17 1.03 2.25
N MET A 92 -5.17 1.60 1.57
CA MET A 92 -3.81 1.69 2.11
C MET A 92 -3.77 2.51 3.39
N ALA A 93 -4.47 3.64 3.47
CA ALA A 93 -4.49 4.47 4.67
C ALA A 93 -5.09 3.73 5.87
N VAL A 94 -6.20 2.99 5.69
CA VAL A 94 -6.81 2.25 6.81
C VAL A 94 -5.98 1.04 7.24
N TRP A 95 -5.34 0.31 6.31
CA TRP A 95 -4.42 -0.78 6.65
C TRP A 95 -3.18 -0.30 7.41
N MET A 96 -2.74 0.93 7.15
CA MET A 96 -1.62 1.56 7.82
C MET A 96 -2.00 2.28 9.12
N ASP A 97 -3.27 2.19 9.55
CA ASP A 97 -3.83 2.94 10.68
C ASP A 97 -3.58 4.47 10.58
N ASP A 98 -3.56 5.00 9.35
CA ASP A 98 -3.32 6.41 9.03
C ASP A 98 -4.65 7.15 8.86
N ARG A 99 -5.36 7.33 9.98
CA ARG A 99 -6.69 7.96 10.02
C ARG A 99 -6.72 9.36 9.41
N GLU A 100 -5.70 10.17 9.69
CA GLU A 100 -5.65 11.55 9.20
C GLU A 100 -5.60 11.59 7.67
N THR A 101 -4.76 10.75 7.06
CA THR A 101 -4.66 10.66 5.61
C THR A 101 -5.93 10.08 5.00
N PHE A 102 -6.51 9.05 5.61
CA PHE A 102 -7.80 8.49 5.19
C PHE A 102 -8.88 9.57 5.14
N GLU A 103 -9.03 10.35 6.22
CA GLU A 103 -10.05 11.40 6.31
C GLU A 103 -9.89 12.48 5.25
N ARG A 104 -8.66 12.88 4.92
CA ARG A 104 -8.41 13.83 3.83
C ARG A 104 -8.81 13.25 2.47
N ILE A 105 -8.41 12.01 2.18
CA ILE A 105 -8.72 11.34 0.91
C ILE A 105 -10.23 11.14 0.75
N TYR A 106 -10.89 10.66 1.80
CA TYR A 106 -12.34 10.48 1.85
C TYR A 106 -13.10 11.79 1.58
N LYS A 107 -12.76 12.85 2.31
CA LYS A 107 -13.38 14.18 2.13
C LYS A 107 -13.16 14.71 0.72
N TRP A 108 -11.97 14.52 0.15
CA TRP A 108 -11.70 14.92 -1.21
C TRP A 108 -12.57 14.15 -2.22
N ALA A 109 -12.65 12.81 -2.09
CA ALA A 109 -13.45 11.98 -2.96
C ALA A 109 -14.94 12.36 -2.90
N GLU A 110 -15.52 12.50 -1.71
CA GLU A 110 -16.91 12.92 -1.55
C GLU A 110 -17.18 14.34 -2.09
N GLY A 111 -16.22 15.25 -1.96
CA GLY A 111 -16.37 16.63 -2.44
C GLY A 111 -16.19 16.81 -3.95
N HIS A 112 -15.50 15.89 -4.64
CA HIS A 112 -15.09 16.08 -6.04
C HIS A 112 -15.57 14.99 -7.00
N LEU A 113 -15.83 13.79 -6.50
CA LEU A 113 -16.24 12.63 -7.30
C LEU A 113 -17.67 12.17 -7.01
N SER A 114 -18.30 12.62 -5.92
CA SER A 114 -19.65 12.16 -5.58
C SER A 114 -20.65 12.39 -6.71
N ARG A 115 -21.38 11.33 -7.07
CA ARG A 115 -22.47 11.37 -8.06
C ARG A 115 -23.82 11.75 -7.48
N LYS A 116 -23.91 11.95 -6.15
CA LYS A 116 -25.17 12.13 -5.43
C LYS A 116 -26.00 13.32 -5.89
N GLU A 117 -25.37 14.47 -6.10
CA GLU A 117 -26.09 15.67 -6.54
C GLU A 117 -26.66 15.52 -7.96
N ARG A 118 -25.90 14.86 -8.85
CA ARG A 118 -26.25 14.76 -10.27
C ARG A 118 -27.16 13.58 -10.60
N PHE A 119 -26.94 12.43 -9.97
CA PHE A 119 -27.64 11.17 -10.30
C PHE A 119 -28.47 10.60 -9.16
N GLY A 120 -28.33 11.13 -7.94
CA GLY A 120 -29.05 10.63 -6.76
C GLY A 120 -28.52 9.30 -6.22
N ASP A 121 -27.38 8.81 -6.72
CA ASP A 121 -26.70 7.60 -6.23
C ASP A 121 -25.47 7.94 -5.39
N ASN A 122 -24.91 6.93 -4.70
CA ASN A 122 -23.77 7.08 -3.80
C ASN A 122 -22.45 6.62 -4.43
N LEU A 123 -22.42 6.38 -5.75
CA LEU A 123 -21.21 5.95 -6.47
C LEU A 123 -20.29 7.14 -6.74
N LEU A 124 -19.06 6.86 -7.17
CA LEU A 124 -18.09 7.89 -7.55
C LEU A 124 -18.02 8.05 -9.07
N ALA A 125 -17.89 9.29 -9.53
CA ALA A 125 -17.49 9.60 -10.89
C ALA A 125 -16.05 9.15 -11.09
N TRP A 126 -15.79 8.41 -12.17
CA TRP A 126 -14.54 7.70 -12.30
C TRP A 126 -13.37 8.59 -12.73
N HIS A 127 -13.61 9.77 -13.35
CA HIS A 127 -12.54 10.58 -13.92
C HIS A 127 -12.67 12.09 -13.67
N TRP A 128 -11.59 12.70 -13.18
CA TRP A 128 -11.53 14.11 -12.78
C TRP A 128 -10.20 14.77 -13.14
N ASP A 129 -10.24 16.05 -13.52
CA ASP A 129 -9.06 16.89 -13.77
C ASP A 129 -9.18 18.27 -13.11
N VAL A 130 -8.02 18.86 -12.77
CA VAL A 130 -7.92 20.14 -12.04
C VAL A 130 -8.50 21.33 -12.79
N LYS A 131 -8.50 21.32 -14.13
CA LYS A 131 -8.97 22.46 -14.93
C LYS A 131 -10.47 22.40 -15.18
N LYS A 132 -11.04 21.20 -15.26
CA LYS A 132 -12.42 20.98 -15.73
C LYS A 132 -13.36 20.39 -14.67
N GLY A 133 -12.81 19.89 -13.56
CA GLY A 133 -13.57 19.08 -12.62
C GLY A 133 -13.79 17.68 -13.17
N ILE A 134 -14.99 17.13 -12.97
CA ILE A 134 -15.35 15.79 -13.46
C ILE A 134 -15.34 15.79 -15.00
N LEU A 135 -14.52 14.90 -15.57
CA LEU A 135 -14.37 14.71 -17.01
C LEU A 135 -15.34 13.67 -17.55
N ASP A 136 -15.55 12.60 -16.78
CA ASP A 136 -16.55 11.58 -17.08
C ASP A 136 -17.26 11.20 -15.78
N TRP A 137 -18.57 11.30 -15.84
CA TRP A 137 -19.45 11.05 -14.71
C TRP A 137 -19.73 9.59 -14.47
N ASN A 138 -19.47 8.69 -15.43
CA ASN A 138 -19.64 7.25 -15.27
C ASN A 138 -18.98 6.72 -14.00
N SER A 139 -19.45 5.58 -13.49
CA SER A 139 -18.78 4.90 -12.37
C SER A 139 -17.75 3.87 -12.85
N ALA A 140 -16.94 3.40 -11.91
CA ALA A 140 -16.04 2.28 -12.08
C ALA A 140 -16.19 1.36 -10.86
N SER A 141 -16.71 0.15 -11.10
CA SER A 141 -17.22 -0.71 -10.02
C SER A 141 -16.13 -1.33 -9.16
N ASP A 142 -14.90 -1.45 -9.68
CA ASP A 142 -13.72 -1.79 -8.88
C ASP A 142 -13.47 -0.73 -7.81
N ALA A 143 -13.44 0.54 -8.21
CA ALA A 143 -13.24 1.65 -7.31
C ALA A 143 -14.37 1.77 -6.28
N ASP A 144 -15.62 1.58 -6.69
CA ASP A 144 -16.77 1.68 -5.79
C ASP A 144 -16.79 0.53 -4.75
N GLN A 145 -16.39 -0.69 -5.13
CA GLN A 145 -16.22 -1.81 -4.20
C GLN A 145 -15.12 -1.53 -3.19
N ASP A 146 -13.95 -1.08 -3.64
CA ASP A 146 -12.82 -0.78 -2.77
C ASP A 146 -13.10 0.43 -1.86
N TYR A 147 -13.84 1.40 -2.37
CA TYR A 147 -14.34 2.53 -1.58
C TYR A 147 -15.24 2.05 -0.44
N ALA A 148 -16.21 1.17 -0.74
CA ALA A 148 -17.09 0.59 0.26
C ALA A 148 -16.30 -0.25 1.29
N LEU A 149 -15.35 -1.05 0.84
CA LEU A 149 -14.48 -1.86 1.71
C LEU A 149 -13.64 -0.97 2.63
N ALA A 150 -13.02 0.08 2.11
CA ALA A 150 -12.21 1.00 2.90
C ALA A 150 -13.04 1.69 4.00
N LEU A 151 -14.30 2.02 3.71
CA LEU A 151 -15.23 2.58 4.69
C LEU A 151 -15.64 1.58 5.77
N ILE A 152 -15.87 0.32 5.40
CA ILE A 152 -16.14 -0.76 6.37
C ILE A 152 -14.94 -0.94 7.29
N LEU A 153 -13.74 -1.05 6.73
CA LEU A 153 -12.51 -1.19 7.51
C LEU A 153 -12.26 0.02 8.41
N ALA A 154 -12.57 1.23 7.95
CA ALA A 154 -12.43 2.44 8.75
C ALA A 154 -13.43 2.49 9.92
N TYR A 155 -14.65 1.96 9.71
CA TYR A 155 -15.60 1.76 10.81
C TYR A 155 -15.09 0.75 11.82
N GLU A 156 -14.60 -0.41 11.37
CA GLU A 156 -14.06 -1.45 12.26
C GLU A 156 -12.85 -0.95 13.08
N ASN A 157 -11.94 -0.18 12.44
CA ASN A 157 -10.74 0.32 13.11
C ASN A 157 -11.01 1.51 14.05
N TRP A 158 -11.88 2.45 13.66
CA TRP A 158 -12.01 3.74 14.36
C TRP A 158 -13.41 4.03 14.92
N GLY A 159 -14.38 3.16 14.72
CA GLY A 159 -15.71 3.21 15.33
C GLY A 159 -16.65 4.30 14.81
N ASN A 160 -16.30 4.99 13.71
CA ASN A 160 -17.15 6.05 13.16
C ASN A 160 -18.30 5.46 12.33
N ARG A 161 -19.52 5.53 12.87
CA ARG A 161 -20.74 4.99 12.24
C ARG A 161 -21.09 5.62 10.90
N ASP A 162 -20.64 6.85 10.63
CA ASP A 162 -20.91 7.50 9.35
C ASP A 162 -20.27 6.75 8.17
N TYR A 163 -19.10 6.15 8.38
CA TYR A 163 -18.45 5.31 7.37
C TYR A 163 -19.26 4.05 7.07
N PHE A 164 -19.80 3.41 8.11
CA PHE A 164 -20.63 2.21 7.95
C PHE A 164 -21.92 2.49 7.18
N GLU A 165 -22.64 3.56 7.54
CA GLU A 165 -23.87 3.92 6.84
C GLU A 165 -23.61 4.39 5.40
N LYS A 166 -22.49 5.08 5.15
CA LYS A 166 -22.05 5.38 3.79
C LYS A 166 -21.74 4.11 3.01
N ALA A 167 -20.96 3.18 3.57
CA ALA A 167 -20.61 1.93 2.89
C ALA A 167 -21.84 1.11 2.50
N LYS A 168 -22.83 1.00 3.39
CA LYS A 168 -24.11 0.35 3.09
C LYS A 168 -24.83 1.01 1.90
N SER A 169 -24.83 2.34 1.86
CA SER A 169 -25.46 3.09 0.78
C SER A 169 -24.75 2.84 -0.56
N VAL A 170 -23.41 2.83 -0.56
CA VAL A 170 -22.59 2.50 -1.73
C VAL A 170 -22.87 1.07 -2.21
N LEU A 171 -22.80 0.08 -1.31
CA LEU A 171 -23.05 -1.34 -1.66
C LEU A 171 -24.44 -1.58 -2.26
N ASN A 172 -25.47 -0.92 -1.72
CA ASN A 172 -26.82 -0.99 -2.28
C ASN A 172 -26.86 -0.42 -3.70
N ASP A 173 -26.13 0.65 -3.97
CA ASP A 173 -26.06 1.26 -5.29
C ASP A 173 -25.21 0.45 -6.27
N ILE A 174 -24.11 -0.18 -5.83
CA ILE A 174 -23.35 -1.16 -6.64
C ILE A 174 -24.29 -2.28 -7.09
N LEU A 175 -25.02 -2.90 -6.14
CA LEU A 175 -25.94 -3.99 -6.47
C LEU A 175 -27.06 -3.55 -7.43
N ARG A 176 -27.52 -2.31 -7.30
CA ARG A 176 -28.64 -1.77 -8.09
C ARG A 176 -28.23 -1.27 -9.47
N LEU A 177 -27.04 -0.68 -9.61
CA LEU A 177 -26.62 0.10 -10.78
C LEU A 177 -25.43 -0.49 -11.52
N GLU A 178 -24.61 -1.29 -10.85
CA GLU A 178 -23.38 -1.88 -11.41
C GLU A 178 -23.46 -3.40 -11.52
N THR A 179 -24.66 -3.96 -11.42
CA THR A 179 -24.88 -5.38 -11.70
C THR A 179 -26.06 -5.56 -12.64
N ALA A 180 -26.00 -6.62 -13.45
CA ALA A 180 -27.09 -7.02 -14.32
C ALA A 180 -27.42 -8.50 -14.14
N VAL A 181 -28.69 -8.87 -14.38
CA VAL A 181 -29.12 -10.27 -14.42
C VAL A 181 -29.19 -10.70 -15.88
N ALA A 182 -28.37 -11.67 -16.28
CA ALA A 182 -28.33 -12.14 -17.65
C ALA A 182 -29.41 -13.19 -17.96
N SER A 183 -29.44 -13.66 -19.21
CA SER A 183 -30.44 -14.62 -19.70
C SER A 183 -30.39 -15.97 -19.00
N ASP A 184 -29.24 -16.33 -18.43
CA ASP A 184 -29.03 -17.50 -17.58
C ASP A 184 -29.55 -17.32 -16.14
N LYS A 185 -30.17 -16.17 -15.84
CA LYS A 185 -30.68 -15.75 -14.52
C LYS A 185 -29.58 -15.53 -13.47
N MET A 186 -28.31 -15.49 -13.88
CA MET A 186 -27.19 -15.17 -13.00
C MET A 186 -26.96 -13.67 -12.95
N ARG A 187 -26.48 -13.18 -11.80
CA ARG A 187 -26.10 -11.78 -11.61
C ARG A 187 -24.61 -11.61 -11.87
N TYR A 188 -24.28 -10.61 -12.67
CA TYR A 188 -22.92 -10.26 -13.05
C TYR A 188 -22.59 -8.84 -12.61
N LEU A 189 -21.36 -8.65 -12.12
CA LEU A 189 -20.78 -7.34 -11.87
C LEU A 189 -20.38 -6.73 -13.21
N LEU A 190 -20.93 -5.56 -13.51
CA LEU A 190 -20.56 -4.72 -14.65
C LEU A 190 -19.35 -3.87 -14.28
N PRO A 191 -18.54 -3.40 -15.24
CA PRO A 191 -17.41 -2.51 -14.97
C PRO A 191 -17.82 -1.12 -14.46
N GLY A 192 -19.11 -0.80 -14.51
CA GLY A 192 -19.68 0.45 -14.02
C GLY A 192 -21.09 0.64 -14.60
N THR A 193 -21.69 1.80 -14.36
CA THR A 193 -23.04 2.16 -14.85
C THR A 193 -23.22 2.10 -16.37
N TRP A 194 -22.12 1.99 -17.12
CA TRP A 194 -22.06 1.96 -18.59
C TRP A 194 -21.89 0.55 -19.16
N GLY A 195 -21.73 -0.47 -18.31
CA GLY A 195 -21.40 -1.83 -18.74
C GLY A 195 -22.50 -2.61 -19.46
N ASP A 196 -23.73 -2.09 -19.49
CA ASP A 196 -24.83 -2.62 -20.28
C ASP A 196 -24.90 -1.94 -21.65
N ILE A 197 -24.53 -2.67 -22.70
CA ILE A 197 -24.62 -2.23 -24.09
C ILE A 197 -25.82 -2.92 -24.74
N ASN A 198 -27.02 -2.36 -24.54
CA ASN A 198 -28.28 -2.84 -25.12
C ASN A 198 -28.53 -4.35 -24.87
N GLY A 199 -28.32 -4.80 -23.63
CA GLY A 199 -28.45 -6.20 -23.21
C GLY A 199 -27.20 -7.05 -23.46
N THR A 200 -26.14 -6.47 -24.01
CA THR A 200 -24.81 -7.10 -24.06
C THR A 200 -23.96 -6.57 -22.92
N TYR A 201 -23.66 -7.42 -21.94
CA TYR A 201 -22.91 -7.02 -20.76
C TYR A 201 -21.40 -7.11 -20.99
N VAL A 202 -20.72 -5.99 -20.81
CA VAL A 202 -19.26 -5.94 -20.71
C VAL A 202 -18.88 -6.42 -19.32
N ILE A 203 -17.86 -7.28 -19.24
CA ILE A 203 -17.30 -7.77 -17.99
C ILE A 203 -15.81 -7.46 -17.99
N ASN A 204 -15.31 -6.94 -16.86
CA ASN A 204 -13.89 -6.87 -16.60
C ASN A 204 -13.53 -7.85 -15.46
N PRO A 205 -12.82 -8.95 -15.75
CA PRO A 205 -12.45 -9.92 -14.73
C PRO A 205 -11.61 -9.33 -13.59
N SER A 206 -10.84 -8.26 -13.83
CA SER A 206 -10.03 -7.65 -12.77
C SER A 206 -10.83 -6.81 -11.78
N TYR A 207 -12.08 -6.47 -12.10
CA TYR A 207 -12.93 -5.64 -11.24
C TYR A 207 -13.63 -6.47 -10.16
N PHE A 208 -13.58 -7.79 -10.30
CA PHE A 208 -14.03 -8.69 -9.25
C PHE A 208 -12.87 -8.92 -8.28
N SER A 209 -12.95 -8.29 -7.10
CA SER A 209 -11.98 -8.44 -6.00
C SER A 209 -12.64 -9.27 -4.89
N PRO A 210 -12.55 -10.61 -4.95
CA PRO A 210 -13.29 -11.54 -4.07
C PRO A 210 -12.77 -11.60 -2.62
#